data_AF-A0A1V2LG52-F1
#
_entry.id   AF-A0A1V2LG52-F1
#
_cell.length_a   1.000
_cell.length_b   1.000
_cell.length_c   1.000
_cell.angle_alpha   90.00
_cell.angle_beta   90.00
_cell.angle_gamma   90.00
#
_symmetry.space_group_name_H-M   'P 1'
#
loop_
_entity.id
_entity.type
_entity.pdbx_description
1 polymer ?
#
loop_
_entity_poly.entity_id
_entity_poly.type
_entity_poly.pdbx_seq_one_letter_code
_entity_poly.pdbx_strand_id
1 'polypeptide(L)'
;MGLPIEYDPTSKKVSILETVPLSASHGLQIEVNQINTLYADFIKSNAEIPPPPTKEAFTTNLSMMIKKMHESATGLMKQRKFTEAAKQFDIALGLASARSKFESFQGTMPELIVCLMGRCDAYNNAGMFSEALQDAEILCLLGSTIPDNHLRRGIANLNLGELLTAKSDFQRGLAFNAQHPVLLKLLSIANTIEAELNGED
;
A
#
# COMPACT_ATOMS: atom_id res chain seq x y z
N MET A 1 -31.01 -16.42 -17.19
CA MET A 1 -30.20 -17.31 -16.35
C MET A 1 -29.82 -16.51 -15.11
N GLY A 2 -30.12 -16.99 -13.90
CA GLY A 2 -29.87 -16.25 -12.65
C GLY A 2 -28.43 -16.42 -12.17
N LEU A 3 -27.89 -15.41 -11.48
CA LEU A 3 -26.61 -15.54 -10.79
C LEU A 3 -26.77 -16.41 -9.54
N PRO A 4 -25.77 -17.24 -9.18
CA PRO A 4 -25.85 -18.13 -8.02
C PRO A 4 -25.54 -17.38 -6.72
N ILE A 5 -26.35 -16.39 -6.40
CA ILE A 5 -26.22 -15.53 -5.22
C ILE A 5 -27.48 -15.59 -4.37
N GLU A 6 -27.32 -15.38 -3.07
CA GLU A 6 -28.39 -15.23 -2.10
C GLU A 6 -28.24 -13.90 -1.34
N TYR A 7 -29.35 -13.39 -0.82
CA TYR A 7 -29.37 -12.19 0.00
C TYR A 7 -29.91 -12.54 1.38
N ASP A 8 -29.17 -12.17 2.42
CA ASP A 8 -29.64 -12.27 3.80
C ASP A 8 -30.26 -10.93 4.26
N PRO A 9 -31.58 -10.87 4.51
CA PRO A 9 -32.24 -9.64 4.96
C PRO A 9 -31.78 -9.12 6.32
N THR A 10 -31.20 -9.98 7.17
CA THR A 10 -30.78 -9.63 8.54
C THR A 10 -29.41 -8.97 8.51
N SER A 11 -28.41 -9.61 7.89
CA SER A 11 -27.08 -9.01 7.73
C SER A 11 -27.01 -7.98 6.60
N LYS A 12 -28.02 -7.96 5.72
CA LYS A 12 -28.09 -7.15 4.50
C LYS A 12 -26.90 -7.38 3.57
N LYS A 13 -26.43 -8.62 3.48
CA LYS A 13 -25.30 -9.01 2.65
C LYS A 13 -25.76 -9.94 1.54
N VAL A 14 -25.04 -9.86 0.42
CA VAL A 14 -25.10 -10.84 -0.66
C VAL A 14 -24.00 -11.87 -0.44
N SER A 15 -24.32 -13.15 -0.61
CA SER A 15 -23.37 -14.28 -0.59
C SER A 15 -23.50 -15.12 -1.86
N ILE A 16 -22.44 -15.84 -2.20
CA ILE A 16 -22.49 -16.86 -3.26
C ILE A 16 -23.01 -18.15 -2.64
N LEU A 17 -23.86 -18.88 -3.36
CA LEU A 17 -24.36 -20.18 -2.92
C LEU A 17 -23.19 -21.15 -2.68
N GLU A 18 -23.19 -21.83 -1.54
CA GLU A 18 -22.14 -22.79 -1.14
C GLU A 18 -21.93 -23.93 -2.14
N THR A 19 -22.93 -24.19 -2.98
CA THR A 19 -22.90 -25.21 -4.03
C THR A 19 -21.97 -24.86 -5.20
N VAL A 20 -21.50 -23.62 -5.30
CA VAL A 20 -20.60 -23.17 -6.37
C VAL A 20 -19.14 -23.27 -5.93
N PRO A 21 -18.29 -24.03 -6.64
CA PRO A 21 -16.86 -24.11 -6.33
C PRO A 21 -16.18 -22.74 -6.39
N LEU A 22 -15.38 -22.41 -5.38
CA LEU A 22 -14.60 -21.16 -5.30
C LEU A 22 -13.73 -20.88 -6.53
N SER A 23 -13.17 -21.93 -7.14
CA SER A 23 -12.36 -21.82 -8.36
C SER A 23 -13.17 -21.36 -9.58
N ALA A 24 -14.47 -21.67 -9.61
CA ALA A 24 -15.37 -21.28 -10.68
C ALA A 24 -16.04 -19.92 -10.42
N SER A 25 -15.99 -19.41 -9.18
CA SER A 25 -16.69 -18.19 -8.75
C SER A 25 -15.77 -17.06 -8.30
N HIS A 26 -14.45 -17.16 -8.49
CA HIS A 26 -13.50 -16.15 -8.00
C HIS A 26 -13.84 -14.71 -8.43
N GLY A 27 -14.12 -14.50 -9.72
CA GLY A 27 -14.54 -13.18 -10.21
C GLY A 27 -15.85 -12.70 -9.57
N LEU A 28 -16.84 -13.58 -9.46
CA LEU A 28 -18.12 -13.26 -8.80
C LEU A 28 -17.91 -12.92 -7.31
N GLN A 29 -16.98 -13.59 -6.62
CA GLN A 29 -16.69 -13.33 -5.21
C GLN A 29 -16.11 -11.93 -5.00
N ILE A 30 -15.29 -11.45 -5.94
CA ILE A 30 -14.77 -10.09 -5.92
C ILE A 30 -15.92 -9.08 -6.02
N GLU A 31 -16.82 -9.26 -7.00
CA GLU A 31 -17.98 -8.39 -7.20
C GLU A 31 -18.92 -8.40 -5.98
N VAL A 32 -19.18 -9.58 -5.40
CA VAL A 32 -19.99 -9.73 -4.18
C VAL A 32 -19.35 -9.01 -2.98
N ASN A 33 -18.03 -9.06 -2.84
CA ASN A 33 -17.33 -8.34 -1.77
C ASN A 33 -17.38 -6.81 -1.98
N GLN A 34 -17.25 -6.35 -3.23
CA GLN A 34 -17.30 -4.94 -3.59
C GLN A 34 -18.70 -4.37 -3.35
N ILE A 35 -19.77 -5.06 -3.79
CA ILE A 35 -21.14 -4.59 -3.58
C ILE A 35 -21.52 -4.55 -2.09
N ASN A 36 -21.09 -5.54 -1.30
CA ASN A 36 -21.29 -5.54 0.15
C ASN A 36 -20.59 -4.35 0.83
N THR A 37 -19.38 -4.00 0.36
CA THR A 37 -18.64 -2.82 0.86
C THR A 37 -19.38 -1.54 0.51
N LEU A 38 -19.78 -1.38 -0.76
CA LEU A 38 -20.49 -0.19 -1.24
C LEU A 38 -21.84 0.00 -0.54
N TYR A 39 -22.58 -1.09 -0.34
CA TYR A 39 -23.87 -1.07 0.35
C TYR A 39 -23.70 -0.71 1.84
N ALA A 40 -22.68 -1.25 2.51
CA ALA A 40 -22.38 -0.87 3.89
C ALA A 40 -22.04 0.62 4.02
N ASP A 41 -21.27 1.18 3.10
CA ASP A 41 -20.97 2.62 3.06
C ASP A 41 -22.22 3.46 2.77
N PHE A 42 -23.10 2.98 1.90
CA PHE A 42 -24.37 3.66 1.60
C PHE A 42 -25.28 3.73 2.81
N ILE A 43 -25.49 2.62 3.51
CA ILE A 43 -26.29 2.59 4.75
C ILE A 43 -25.70 3.53 5.81
N LYS A 44 -24.37 3.56 5.97
CA LYS A 44 -23.69 4.48 6.91
C LYS A 44 -23.84 5.94 6.54
N SER A 45 -23.98 6.28 5.24
CA SER A 45 -24.17 7.65 4.79
C SER A 45 -25.49 8.26 5.26
N ASN A 46 -26.49 7.41 5.57
CA ASN A 46 -27.82 7.81 6.02
C ASN A 46 -28.50 8.85 5.11
N ALA A 47 -28.26 8.75 3.81
CA ALA A 47 -28.82 9.60 2.77
C ALA A 47 -29.56 8.75 1.73
N GLU A 48 -30.59 9.32 1.10
CA GLU A 48 -31.31 8.64 0.01
C GLU A 48 -30.40 8.39 -1.21
N ILE A 49 -29.43 9.28 -1.41
CA ILE A 49 -28.41 9.21 -2.46
C ILE A 49 -27.07 9.49 -1.78
N PRO A 50 -26.01 8.71 -2.08
CA PRO A 50 -24.70 8.98 -1.53
C PRO A 50 -24.25 10.43 -1.84
N PRO A 51 -23.61 11.12 -0.88
CA PRO A 51 -23.16 12.49 -1.11
C PRO A 51 -22.10 12.52 -2.22
N PRO A 52 -22.07 13.59 -3.04
CA PRO A 52 -21.01 13.76 -4.02
C PRO A 52 -19.64 13.93 -3.32
N PRO A 53 -18.53 13.52 -3.97
CA PRO A 53 -17.18 13.56 -3.38
C PRO A 53 -16.61 14.99 -3.34
N THR A 54 -17.22 15.87 -2.56
CA THR A 54 -16.77 17.26 -2.36
C THR A 54 -15.86 17.38 -1.15
N LYS A 55 -15.24 18.56 -0.97
CA LYS A 55 -14.39 18.83 0.19
C LYS A 55 -15.19 18.83 1.50
N GLU A 56 -16.43 19.28 1.43
CA GLU A 56 -17.36 19.36 2.56
C GLU A 56 -17.85 17.97 3.00
N ALA A 57 -18.01 17.05 2.05
CA ALA A 57 -18.41 15.66 2.31
C ALA A 57 -17.24 14.77 2.78
N PHE A 58 -16.01 15.26 2.74
CA PHE A 58 -14.83 14.47 3.12
C PHE A 58 -14.65 14.43 4.64
N THR A 59 -14.61 13.23 5.22
CA THR A 59 -14.55 13.06 6.67
C THR A 59 -13.20 13.49 7.26
N THR A 60 -13.21 14.57 8.05
CA THR A 60 -12.00 15.15 8.67
C THR A 60 -11.57 14.44 9.96
N ASN A 61 -12.50 13.90 10.74
CA ASN A 61 -12.19 13.16 11.97
C ASN A 61 -11.32 11.92 11.69
N LEU A 62 -11.61 11.22 10.61
CA LEU A 62 -10.82 10.08 10.17
C LEU A 62 -9.42 10.50 9.72
N SER A 63 -9.29 11.63 9.01
CA SER A 63 -7.98 12.20 8.66
C SER A 63 -7.14 12.51 9.91
N MET A 64 -7.76 13.10 10.94
CA MET A 64 -7.08 13.38 12.21
C MET A 64 -6.61 12.10 12.89
N MET A 65 -7.42 11.04 12.88
CA MET A 65 -7.05 9.74 13.44
C MET A 65 -5.88 9.11 12.66
N ILE A 66 -5.96 9.06 11.33
CA ILE A 66 -4.89 8.54 10.47
C ILE A 66 -3.60 9.31 10.70
N LYS A 67 -3.66 10.64 10.73
CA LYS A 67 -2.51 11.51 11.01
C LYS A 67 -1.88 11.20 12.37
N LYS A 68 -2.69 11.08 13.43
CA LYS A 68 -2.20 10.74 14.77
C LYS A 68 -1.52 9.36 14.80
N MET A 69 -2.11 8.36 14.13
CA MET A 69 -1.51 7.03 14.04
C MET A 69 -0.19 7.06 13.27
N HIS A 70 -0.13 7.80 12.16
CA HIS A 70 1.09 8.01 11.38
C HIS A 70 2.19 8.70 12.20
N GLU A 71 1.87 9.78 12.93
CA GLU A 71 2.81 10.48 13.81
C GLU A 71 3.35 9.55 14.92
N SER A 72 2.47 8.74 15.51
CA SER A 72 2.86 7.73 16.50
C SER A 72 3.82 6.69 15.90
N ALA A 73 3.52 6.17 14.70
CA ALA A 73 4.39 5.23 14.00
C ALA A 73 5.76 5.84 13.67
N THR A 74 5.77 7.10 13.23
CA THR A 74 7.00 7.86 12.97
C THR A 74 7.82 8.06 14.26
N GLY A 75 7.16 8.22 15.41
CA GLY A 75 7.80 8.25 16.72
C GLY A 75 8.51 6.93 17.07
N LEU A 76 7.93 5.79 16.69
CA LEU A 76 8.55 4.46 16.85
C LEU A 76 9.74 4.28 15.90
N MET A 77 9.65 4.78 14.66
CA MET A 77 10.77 4.80 13.72
C MET A 77 11.99 5.51 14.30
N LYS A 78 11.79 6.69 14.92
CA LYS A 78 12.88 7.45 15.58
C LYS A 78 13.51 6.70 16.75
N GLN A 79 12.73 5.85 17.43
CA GLN A 79 13.21 4.98 18.51
C GLN A 79 13.84 3.67 18.00
N ARG A 80 13.93 3.47 16.67
CA ARG A 80 14.38 2.24 16.01
C ARG A 80 13.54 1.00 16.35
N LYS A 81 12.29 1.21 16.76
CA LYS A 81 11.30 0.14 17.00
C LYS A 81 10.53 -0.15 15.70
N PHE A 82 11.23 -0.72 14.73
CA PHE A 82 10.77 -0.78 13.35
C PHE A 82 9.59 -1.75 13.16
N THR A 83 9.61 -2.91 13.80
CA THR A 83 8.50 -3.87 13.78
C THR A 83 7.21 -3.30 14.35
N GLU A 84 7.29 -2.55 15.45
CA GLU A 84 6.15 -1.88 16.07
C GLU A 84 5.68 -0.71 15.22
N ALA A 85 6.60 0.04 14.60
CA ALA A 85 6.26 1.08 13.65
C ALA A 85 5.49 0.52 12.45
N ALA A 86 5.93 -0.61 11.88
CA ALA A 86 5.25 -1.26 10.76
C ALA A 86 3.80 -1.65 11.11
N LYS A 87 3.58 -2.23 12.29
CA LYS A 87 2.23 -2.53 12.80
C LYS A 87 1.37 -1.27 12.94
N GLN A 88 1.97 -0.18 13.42
CA GLN A 88 1.24 1.08 13.60
C GLN A 88 0.90 1.75 12.26
N PHE A 89 1.81 1.71 11.28
CA PHE A 89 1.53 2.15 9.91
C PHE A 89 0.47 1.28 9.24
N ASP A 90 0.48 -0.04 9.47
CA ASP A 90 -0.54 -0.96 8.97
C ASP A 90 -1.95 -0.59 9.46
N ILE A 91 -2.09 -0.28 10.75
CA ILE A 91 -3.36 0.22 11.31
C ILE A 91 -3.78 1.53 10.62
N ALA A 92 -2.86 2.47 10.45
CA ALA A 92 -3.14 3.76 9.78
C ALA A 92 -3.56 3.56 8.32
N LEU A 93 -2.90 2.65 7.60
CA LEU A 93 -3.20 2.27 6.23
C LEU A 93 -4.57 1.60 6.12
N GLY A 94 -4.91 0.72 7.06
CA GLY A 94 -6.23 0.09 7.17
C GLY A 94 -7.34 1.12 7.35
N LEU A 95 -7.13 2.13 8.21
CA LEU A 95 -8.07 3.24 8.40
C LEU A 95 -8.25 4.06 7.12
N ALA A 96 -7.16 4.39 6.41
CA ALA A 96 -7.22 5.10 5.13
C ALA A 96 -7.97 4.30 4.05
N SER A 97 -7.72 2.98 3.99
CA SER A 97 -8.36 2.07 3.01
C SER A 97 -9.84 1.81 3.30
N ALA A 98 -10.23 1.90 4.58
CA ALA A 98 -11.59 1.73 5.05
C ALA A 98 -12.48 2.97 4.87
N ARG A 99 -11.94 4.07 4.31
CA ARG A 99 -12.74 5.24 3.93
C ARG A 99 -13.91 4.84 3.04
N SER A 100 -15.01 5.56 3.22
CA SER A 100 -16.22 5.39 2.40
C SER A 100 -15.87 5.52 0.92
N LYS A 101 -16.38 4.62 0.09
CA LYS A 101 -16.14 4.63 -1.35
C LYS A 101 -16.82 5.79 -2.09
N PHE A 102 -17.63 6.58 -1.38
CA PHE A 102 -18.21 7.83 -1.89
C PHE A 102 -17.37 9.07 -1.58
N GLU A 103 -16.31 8.93 -0.77
CA GLU A 103 -15.40 10.05 -0.48
C GLU A 103 -14.44 10.33 -1.64
N SER A 104 -13.88 11.55 -1.64
CA SER A 104 -12.92 11.97 -2.66
C SER A 104 -11.69 11.06 -2.70
N PHE A 105 -11.44 10.50 -3.88
CA PHE A 105 -10.21 9.77 -4.19
C PHE A 105 -8.96 10.64 -3.98
N GLN A 106 -9.02 11.91 -4.40
CA GLN A 106 -7.92 12.85 -4.24
C GLN A 106 -7.59 13.15 -2.78
N GLY A 107 -8.58 13.10 -1.88
CA GLY A 107 -8.37 13.24 -0.45
C GLY A 107 -7.83 11.96 0.20
N THR A 108 -8.30 10.79 -0.27
CA THR A 108 -7.96 9.48 0.31
C THR A 108 -6.55 9.02 -0.06
N MET A 109 -6.15 9.17 -1.33
CA MET A 109 -4.89 8.60 -1.82
C MET A 109 -3.63 9.12 -1.13
N PRO A 110 -3.48 10.43 -0.83
CA PRO A 110 -2.29 10.91 -0.13
C PRO A 110 -2.12 10.30 1.26
N GLU A 111 -3.23 10.06 1.98
CA GLU A 111 -3.21 9.43 3.30
C GLU A 111 -2.80 7.96 3.22
N LEU A 112 -3.32 7.24 2.21
CA LEU A 112 -2.96 5.85 1.94
C LEU A 112 -1.47 5.73 1.58
N ILE A 113 -1.01 6.56 0.64
CA ILE A 113 0.38 6.53 0.13
C ILE A 113 1.36 6.83 1.25
N VAL A 114 1.12 7.86 2.07
CA VAL A 114 2.08 8.22 3.14
C VAL A 114 2.19 7.13 4.20
N CYS A 115 1.08 6.46 4.54
CA CYS A 115 1.10 5.32 5.47
C CYS A 115 1.80 4.10 4.86
N LEU A 116 1.58 3.82 3.58
CA LEU A 116 2.24 2.75 2.84
C LEU A 116 3.75 2.97 2.73
N MET A 117 4.19 4.20 2.44
CA MET A 117 5.61 4.59 2.45
C MET A 117 6.24 4.34 3.82
N GLY A 118 5.57 4.78 4.88
CA GLY A 118 6.04 4.56 6.26
C GLY A 118 6.15 3.08 6.62
N ARG A 119 5.17 2.26 6.23
CA ARG A 119 5.19 0.81 6.46
C ARG A 119 6.34 0.13 5.70
N CYS A 120 6.52 0.47 4.43
CA CYS A 120 7.64 -0.01 3.61
C CYS A 120 8.99 0.35 4.22
N ASP A 121 9.17 1.60 4.67
CA ASP A 121 10.39 2.04 5.33
C ASP A 121 10.62 1.28 6.64
N ALA A 122 9.57 1.05 7.43
CA ALA A 122 9.64 0.26 8.65
C ALA A 122 10.07 -1.19 8.38
N TYR A 123 9.49 -1.84 7.36
CA TYR A 123 9.88 -3.20 6.97
C TYR A 123 11.33 -3.28 6.48
N ASN A 124 11.77 -2.36 5.63
CA ASN A 124 13.16 -2.28 5.18
C ASN A 124 14.13 -2.12 6.38
N ASN A 125 13.82 -1.26 7.34
CA ASN A 125 14.64 -1.08 8.53
C ASN A 125 14.57 -2.25 9.53
N ALA A 126 13.49 -3.03 9.51
CA ALA A 126 13.31 -4.23 10.33
C ALA A 126 13.97 -5.49 9.74
N GLY A 127 14.48 -5.42 8.50
CA GLY A 127 15.01 -6.59 7.78
C GLY A 127 13.91 -7.49 7.18
N MET A 128 12.67 -7.01 7.13
CA MET A 128 11.51 -7.71 6.58
C MET A 128 11.38 -7.41 5.09
N PHE A 129 12.36 -7.85 4.30
CA PHE A 129 12.55 -7.38 2.92
C PHE A 129 11.47 -7.88 1.95
N SER A 130 10.90 -9.07 2.18
CA SER A 130 9.81 -9.60 1.35
C SER A 130 8.53 -8.76 1.48
N GLU A 131 8.21 -8.32 2.69
CA GLU A 131 7.09 -7.43 2.98
C GLU A 131 7.37 -6.01 2.47
N ALA A 132 8.60 -5.52 2.66
CA ALA A 132 9.01 -4.22 2.12
C ALA A 132 8.90 -4.18 0.58
N LEU A 133 9.28 -5.27 -0.09
CA LEU A 133 9.20 -5.39 -1.55
C LEU A 133 7.76 -5.26 -2.04
N GLN A 134 6.81 -5.96 -1.42
CA GLN A 134 5.39 -5.86 -1.77
C GLN A 134 4.87 -4.42 -1.66
N ASP A 135 5.19 -3.73 -0.57
CA ASP A 135 4.79 -2.32 -0.41
C ASP A 135 5.45 -1.42 -1.45
N ALA A 136 6.75 -1.64 -1.73
CA ALA A 136 7.50 -0.85 -2.69
C ALA A 136 7.01 -1.04 -4.13
N GLU A 137 6.57 -2.24 -4.51
CA GLU A 137 5.95 -2.49 -5.81
C GLU A 137 4.67 -1.69 -6.00
N ILE A 138 3.80 -1.68 -4.98
CA ILE A 138 2.57 -0.87 -4.98
C ILE A 138 2.93 0.61 -5.08
N LEU A 139 3.91 1.10 -4.32
CA LEU A 139 4.36 2.49 -4.38
C LEU A 139 4.88 2.87 -5.77
N CYS A 140 5.64 1.99 -6.42
CA CYS A 140 6.10 2.20 -7.80
C CYS A 140 4.94 2.23 -8.82
N LEU A 141 3.87 1.46 -8.60
CA LEU A 141 2.65 1.55 -9.42
C LEU A 141 1.91 2.87 -9.21
N LEU A 142 1.83 3.34 -7.96
CA LEU A 142 1.13 4.58 -7.60
C LEU A 142 1.90 5.84 -7.97
N GLY A 143 3.23 5.78 -8.03
CA GLY A 143 4.11 6.91 -8.27
C GLY A 143 5.43 6.49 -8.90
N SER A 144 5.38 6.07 -10.16
CA SER A 144 6.55 5.57 -10.90
C SER A 144 7.62 6.62 -11.18
N THR A 145 7.30 7.91 -11.02
CA THR A 145 8.23 9.04 -11.20
C THR A 145 8.89 9.50 -9.90
N ILE A 146 8.53 8.89 -8.76
CA ILE A 146 9.08 9.24 -7.45
C ILE A 146 10.36 8.43 -7.21
N PRO A 147 11.55 9.05 -7.09
CA PRO A 147 12.81 8.34 -6.93
C PRO A 147 12.84 7.44 -5.69
N ASP A 148 12.26 7.90 -4.57
CA ASP A 148 12.26 7.16 -3.30
C ASP A 148 11.47 5.85 -3.35
N ASN A 149 10.52 5.71 -4.30
CA ASN A 149 9.78 4.45 -4.46
C ASN A 149 10.68 3.38 -5.07
N HIS A 150 11.48 3.74 -6.08
CA HIS A 150 12.50 2.85 -6.65
C HIS A 150 13.62 2.57 -5.65
N LEU A 151 14.01 3.57 -4.84
CA LEU A 151 14.97 3.38 -3.75
C LEU A 151 14.51 2.29 -2.77
N ARG A 152 13.27 2.37 -2.28
CA ARG A 152 12.69 1.37 -1.36
C ARG A 152 12.68 -0.03 -1.96
N ARG A 153 12.29 -0.15 -3.23
CA ARG A 153 12.26 -1.42 -3.94
C ARG A 153 13.66 -2.00 -4.15
N GLY A 154 14.60 -1.15 -4.56
CA GLY A 154 16.00 -1.54 -4.76
C GLY A 154 16.68 -1.98 -3.46
N ILE A 155 16.40 -1.32 -2.33
CA ILE A 155 16.91 -1.77 -1.02
C ILE A 155 16.37 -3.16 -0.68
N ALA A 156 15.08 -3.40 -0.86
CA ALA A 156 14.48 -4.71 -0.60
C ALA A 156 15.09 -5.79 -1.49
N ASN A 157 15.16 -5.55 -2.81
CA ASN A 157 15.76 -6.47 -3.78
C ASN A 157 17.23 -6.79 -3.45
N LEU A 158 18.02 -5.77 -3.11
CA LEU A 158 19.44 -5.96 -2.78
C LEU A 158 19.61 -6.92 -1.60
N ASN A 159 18.81 -6.74 -0.55
CA ASN A 159 18.88 -7.59 0.65
C ASN A 159 18.25 -8.98 0.46
N LEU A 160 17.41 -9.16 -0.56
CA LEU A 160 16.90 -10.46 -1.00
C LEU A 160 17.88 -11.21 -1.92
N GLY A 161 19.02 -10.61 -2.27
CA GLY A 161 20.03 -11.19 -3.15
C GLY A 161 19.81 -10.91 -4.64
N GLU A 162 18.77 -10.15 -5.00
CA GLU A 162 18.42 -9.79 -6.36
C GLU A 162 19.24 -8.57 -6.84
N LEU A 163 20.56 -8.72 -6.90
CA LEU A 163 21.52 -7.63 -7.14
C LEU A 163 21.26 -6.87 -8.45
N LEU A 164 21.02 -7.60 -9.55
CA LEU A 164 20.77 -6.98 -10.86
C LEU A 164 19.48 -6.17 -10.86
N THR A 165 18.42 -6.70 -10.24
CA THR A 165 17.13 -6.02 -10.10
C THR A 165 17.29 -4.76 -9.23
N ALA A 166 18.01 -4.86 -8.12
CA ALA A 166 18.29 -3.71 -7.24
C ALA A 166 19.06 -2.60 -7.97
N LYS A 167 20.10 -2.97 -8.74
CA LYS A 167 20.87 -2.03 -9.57
C LYS A 167 19.97 -1.31 -10.58
N SER A 168 19.11 -2.05 -11.27
CA SER A 168 18.12 -1.49 -12.20
C SER A 168 17.16 -0.53 -11.50
N ASP A 169 16.67 -0.87 -10.30
CA ASP A 169 15.84 0.02 -9.49
C ASP A 169 16.58 1.31 -9.12
N PHE A 170 17.84 1.22 -8.68
CA PHE A 170 18.60 2.42 -8.33
C PHE A 170 18.82 3.33 -9.53
N GLN A 171 19.17 2.76 -10.69
CA GLN A 171 19.30 3.50 -11.95
C GLN A 171 17.97 4.14 -12.37
N ARG A 172 16.85 3.43 -12.20
CA ARG A 172 15.53 3.96 -12.51
C ARG A 172 15.16 5.14 -11.61
N GLY A 173 15.46 5.07 -10.31
CA GLY A 173 15.29 6.21 -9.40
C GLY A 173 16.14 7.41 -9.82
N LEU A 174 17.40 7.18 -10.21
CA LEU A 174 18.32 8.23 -10.69
C LEU A 174 17.89 8.86 -12.01
N ALA A 175 17.13 8.15 -12.85
CA ALA A 175 16.54 8.74 -14.05
C ALA A 175 15.53 9.85 -13.74
N PHE A 176 14.92 9.83 -12.55
CA PHE A 176 14.00 10.88 -12.08
C PHE A 176 14.69 11.91 -11.17
N ASN A 177 15.78 11.54 -10.50
CA ASN A 177 16.63 12.47 -9.76
C ASN A 177 18.10 12.03 -9.80
N ALA A 178 18.86 12.57 -10.75
CA ALA A 178 20.24 12.17 -11.01
C ALA A 178 21.22 12.52 -9.87
N GLN A 179 20.87 13.47 -8.99
CA GLN A 179 21.70 13.91 -7.86
C GLN A 179 21.24 13.29 -6.53
N HIS A 180 20.38 12.27 -6.57
CA HIS A 180 19.86 11.67 -5.35
C HIS A 180 20.99 10.94 -4.58
N PRO A 181 21.38 11.42 -3.38
CA PRO A 181 22.62 10.99 -2.73
C PRO A 181 22.60 9.52 -2.29
N VAL A 182 21.47 9.05 -1.77
CA VAL A 182 21.34 7.65 -1.29
C VAL A 182 21.38 6.66 -2.45
N LEU A 183 20.62 6.93 -3.52
CA LEU A 183 20.62 6.12 -4.74
C LEU A 183 22.01 6.04 -5.38
N LEU A 184 22.74 7.16 -5.50
CA LEU A 184 24.12 7.17 -6.00
C LEU A 184 25.03 6.28 -5.16
N LYS A 185 24.93 6.40 -3.83
CA LYS A 185 25.71 5.57 -2.90
C LYS A 185 25.39 4.08 -3.04
N LEU A 186 24.10 3.72 -3.08
CA LEU A 186 23.67 2.33 -3.17
C LEU A 186 24.00 1.72 -4.54
N LEU A 187 23.89 2.49 -5.62
CA LEU A 187 24.33 2.05 -6.94
C LEU A 187 25.84 1.79 -6.97
N SER A 188 26.64 2.65 -6.35
CA SER A 188 28.08 2.42 -6.22
C SER A 188 28.38 1.12 -5.47
N ILE A 189 27.69 0.87 -4.35
CA ILE A 189 27.84 -0.37 -3.56
C ILE A 189 27.45 -1.58 -4.41
N ALA A 190 26.33 -1.52 -5.12
CA ALA A 190 25.87 -2.61 -5.98
C ALA A 190 26.88 -2.95 -7.10
N ASN A 191 27.50 -1.93 -7.71
CA ASN A 191 28.54 -2.14 -8.71
C ASN A 191 29.81 -2.78 -8.12
N THR A 192 30.21 -2.41 -6.91
CA THR A 192 31.35 -3.05 -6.23
C THR A 192 31.07 -4.52 -5.95
N ILE A 193 29.87 -4.85 -5.44
CA ILE A 193 29.47 -6.24 -5.20
C ILE A 193 29.47 -7.04 -6.52
N GLU A 194 28.99 -6.45 -7.61
CA GLU A 194 28.99 -7.11 -8.94
C GLU A 194 30.41 -7.39 -9.45
N ALA A 195 31.34 -6.45 -9.30
CA ALA A 195 32.74 -6.63 -9.69
C ALA A 195 33.41 -7.76 -8.89
N GLU A 196 33.19 -7.79 -7.57
CA GLU A 196 33.67 -8.87 -6.69
C GLU A 196 33.12 -10.24 -7.12
N LEU A 197 31.83 -10.33 -7.46
CA LEU A 197 31.21 -11.57 -7.95
C LEU A 197 31.76 -12.01 -9.31
N ASN A 198 32.20 -11.07 -10.15
CA ASN A 198 32.80 -11.36 -11.45
C ASN A 198 34.31 -11.65 -11.38
N GLY A 199 34.94 -11.49 -10.21
CA GLY A 199 36.39 -11.69 -10.03
C GLY A 199 37.23 -10.58 -10.66
N GLU A 200 36.67 -9.37 -10.77
CA GLU A 200 37.36 -8.18 -11.27
C GLU A 200 37.87 -7.38 -10.05
N ASP A 201 39.08 -7.68 -9.58
CA ASP A 201 39.83 -6.90 -8.57
C ASP A 201 40.57 -5.70 -9.20
#